data_AF-A0A933DGY9-F1
#
_entry.id   AF-A0A933DGY9-F1
#
_cell.length_a   1.000
_cell.length_b   1.000
_cell.length_c   1.000
_cell.angle_alpha   90.00
_cell.angle_beta   90.00
_cell.angle_gamma   90.00
#
_symmetry.space_group_name_H-M   'P 1'
#
loop_
_entity.id
_entity.type
_entity.pdbx_description
1 polymer ?
#
loop_
_entity_poly.entity_id
_entity_poly.type
_entity_poly.pdbx_seq_one_letter_code
_entity_poly.pdbx_strand_id
1 'polypeptide(L)'
;MEKVKSIKRPRGIFPSLPGGMDRVIKIYMDGFRSKNALPQELAKGNFDGIGLFPDQAKLDKWRNWRTGLRYEDRESGSVLSGALDDLLVKDGRYIPFDYKTKGSPTTEEAATLYYQNQIDCYALLLKENSLPPADFAFLLYYSPKTVMENGQVHFEIQPIRLSVDPERARITFRAAIALLNQSEPSANHGCEYCSWFLKKT
;
A
#
# COMPACT_ATOMS: atom_id res chain seq x y z
N MET A 1 6.27 21.89 5.82
CA MET A 1 5.64 22.79 4.82
C MET A 1 4.19 22.46 4.49
N GLU A 2 3.85 21.31 3.89
CA GLU A 2 2.46 21.07 3.44
C GLU A 2 1.43 21.08 4.58
N LYS A 3 1.67 20.35 5.67
CA LYS A 3 0.71 20.27 6.78
C LYS A 3 0.62 21.54 7.63
N VAL A 4 1.75 22.21 7.85
CA VAL A 4 1.85 23.36 8.76
C VAL A 4 1.62 24.70 8.05
N LYS A 5 2.13 24.84 6.82
CA LYS A 5 2.08 26.09 6.03
C LYS A 5 1.16 26.02 4.82
N SER A 6 0.53 24.87 4.55
CA SER A 6 -0.29 24.63 3.34
C SER A 6 0.47 24.81 2.00
N ILE A 7 1.81 24.81 2.03
CA ILE A 7 2.66 24.89 0.84
C ILE A 7 2.89 23.47 0.33
N LYS A 8 2.24 23.14 -0.79
CA LYS A 8 2.33 21.82 -1.43
C LYS A 8 3.52 21.76 -2.38
N ARG A 9 4.11 20.57 -2.49
CA ARG A 9 5.08 20.29 -3.56
C ARG A 9 4.37 20.40 -4.92
N PRO A 10 5.06 20.90 -5.97
CA PRO A 10 4.53 20.83 -7.33
C PRO A 10 4.15 19.38 -7.68
N ARG A 11 2.98 19.21 -8.29
CA ARG A 11 2.56 17.90 -8.78
C ARG A 11 3.37 17.56 -10.02
N GLY A 12 4.10 16.43 -9.97
CA GLY A 12 4.73 15.85 -11.15
C GLY A 12 3.72 15.13 -12.03
N ILE A 13 4.15 14.72 -13.22
CA ILE A 13 3.36 13.84 -14.10
C ILE A 13 3.29 12.46 -13.43
N PHE A 14 2.09 11.94 -13.21
CA PHE A 14 1.89 10.55 -12.79
C PHE A 14 1.55 9.71 -14.03
N PRO A 15 2.24 8.59 -14.28
CA PRO A 15 1.93 7.74 -15.42
C PRO A 15 0.52 7.15 -15.26
N SER A 16 -0.30 7.20 -16.30
CA SER A 16 -1.69 6.70 -16.26
C SER A 16 -1.77 5.17 -16.21
N LEU A 17 -0.74 4.46 -16.71
CA LEU A 17 -0.72 3.00 -16.81
C LEU A 17 -0.84 2.29 -15.44
N PRO A 18 -0.04 2.61 -14.39
CA PRO A 18 -0.22 2.00 -13.07
C PRO A 18 -1.63 2.18 -12.50
N GLY A 19 -2.22 3.37 -12.63
CA GLY A 19 -3.61 3.60 -12.19
C GLY A 19 -4.66 2.87 -13.05
N GLY A 20 -4.36 2.63 -14.32
CA GLY A 20 -5.14 1.76 -15.20
C GLY A 20 -5.10 0.30 -14.76
N MET A 21 -3.88 -0.21 -14.51
CA MET A 21 -3.61 -1.57 -14.04
C MET A 21 -4.29 -1.84 -12.70
N ASP A 22 -4.10 -0.96 -11.72
CA ASP A 22 -4.72 -1.06 -10.40
C ASP A 22 -6.24 -1.29 -10.48
N ARG A 23 -6.94 -0.48 -11.28
CA ARG A 23 -8.38 -0.58 -11.46
C ARG A 23 -8.80 -1.93 -12.05
N VAL A 24 -8.13 -2.41 -13.10
CA VAL A 24 -8.51 -3.66 -13.75
C VAL A 24 -8.15 -4.89 -12.92
N ILE A 25 -7.05 -4.84 -12.15
CA ILE A 25 -6.67 -5.90 -11.20
C ILE A 25 -7.71 -6.01 -10.08
N LYS A 26 -8.19 -4.89 -9.52
CA LYS A 26 -9.26 -4.88 -8.52
C LYS A 26 -10.53 -5.58 -9.03
N ILE A 27 -10.98 -5.22 -10.24
CA ILE A 27 -12.14 -5.85 -10.87
C ILE A 27 -11.93 -7.36 -11.08
N TYR A 28 -10.74 -7.75 -11.54
CA TYR A 28 -10.38 -9.15 -11.72
C TYR A 28 -10.48 -9.94 -10.41
N MET A 29 -9.88 -9.43 -9.33
CA MET A 29 -9.89 -10.06 -8.01
C MET A 29 -11.29 -10.11 -7.38
N ASP A 30 -12.09 -9.05 -7.54
CA ASP A 30 -13.48 -9.03 -7.08
C ASP A 30 -14.33 -10.11 -7.79
N GLY A 31 -14.06 -10.36 -9.07
CA GLY A 31 -14.67 -11.47 -9.82
C GLY A 31 -14.37 -12.84 -9.21
N PHE A 32 -13.15 -13.05 -8.71
CA PHE A 32 -12.79 -14.28 -7.98
C PHE A 32 -13.38 -14.33 -6.56
N ARG A 33 -13.43 -13.18 -5.86
CA ARG A 33 -14.07 -13.07 -4.54
C ARG A 33 -15.54 -13.48 -4.59
N SER A 34 -16.27 -13.06 -5.63
CA SER A 34 -17.69 -13.41 -5.82
C SER A 34 -17.93 -14.92 -5.98
N LYS A 35 -16.90 -15.66 -6.39
CA LYS A 35 -16.92 -17.12 -6.59
C LYS A 35 -16.30 -17.88 -5.41
N ASN A 36 -15.90 -17.18 -4.35
CA ASN A 36 -15.13 -17.73 -3.24
C ASN A 36 -13.90 -18.53 -3.71
N ALA A 37 -13.18 -17.98 -4.68
CA ALA A 37 -12.02 -18.61 -5.31
C ALA A 37 -10.80 -17.69 -5.29
N LEU A 38 -9.62 -18.27 -5.48
CA LEU A 38 -8.41 -17.52 -5.82
C LEU A 38 -8.10 -17.68 -7.31
N PRO A 39 -7.51 -16.66 -7.96
CA PRO A 39 -6.91 -16.80 -9.27
C PRO A 39 -5.91 -17.95 -9.32
N GLN A 40 -5.79 -18.61 -10.47
CA GLN A 40 -4.93 -19.79 -10.63
C GLN A 40 -3.45 -19.48 -10.34
N GLU A 41 -3.00 -18.28 -10.70
CA GLU A 41 -1.67 -17.76 -10.42
C GLU A 41 -1.38 -17.59 -8.92
N LEU A 42 -2.42 -17.51 -8.09
CA LEU A 42 -2.32 -17.46 -6.63
C LEU A 42 -2.65 -18.80 -5.97
N ALA A 43 -3.34 -19.72 -6.64
CA ALA A 43 -3.86 -20.95 -6.05
C ALA A 43 -2.79 -22.02 -5.69
N LYS A 44 -1.49 -21.73 -5.85
CA LYS A 44 -0.40 -22.66 -5.55
C LYS A 44 0.72 -21.99 -4.75
N GLY A 45 1.37 -22.75 -3.87
CA GLY A 45 2.53 -22.29 -3.08
C GLY A 45 2.13 -21.52 -1.83
N ASN A 46 2.60 -20.28 -1.68
CA ASN A 46 2.51 -19.46 -0.45
C ASN A 46 1.09 -19.08 -0.01
N PHE A 47 0.06 -19.45 -0.77
CA PHE A 47 -1.35 -19.10 -0.54
C PHE A 47 -2.21 -20.28 -0.07
N ASP A 48 -1.60 -21.41 0.30
CA ASP A 48 -2.36 -22.55 0.82
C ASP A 48 -3.18 -22.20 2.07
N GLY A 49 -4.47 -22.54 2.03
CA GLY A 49 -5.46 -22.17 3.04
C GLY A 49 -5.77 -20.67 3.15
N ILE A 50 -5.29 -19.83 2.22
CA ILE A 50 -5.59 -18.39 2.18
C ILE A 50 -6.77 -18.17 1.22
N GLY A 51 -7.72 -17.32 1.61
CA GLY A 51 -8.82 -16.87 0.76
C GLY A 51 -8.86 -15.35 0.63
N LEU A 52 -9.62 -14.85 -0.33
CA LEU A 52 -10.00 -13.44 -0.41
C LEU A 52 -10.98 -13.10 0.72
N PHE A 53 -10.82 -11.93 1.35
CA PHE A 53 -11.76 -11.45 2.36
C PHE A 53 -13.19 -11.39 1.80
N PRO A 54 -14.20 -12.04 2.42
CA PRO A 54 -15.47 -12.29 1.75
C PRO A 54 -16.42 -11.08 1.63
N ASP A 55 -16.26 -10.05 2.45
CA ASP A 55 -17.19 -8.91 2.50
C ASP A 55 -16.74 -7.79 1.54
N GLN A 56 -17.22 -7.86 0.29
CA GLN A 56 -16.93 -6.88 -0.77
C GLN A 56 -17.33 -5.46 -0.37
N ALA A 57 -18.50 -5.28 0.26
CA ALA A 57 -19.01 -3.95 0.59
C ALA A 57 -18.15 -3.24 1.64
N LYS A 58 -17.58 -3.98 2.60
CA LYS A 58 -16.57 -3.43 3.51
C LYS A 58 -15.26 -3.12 2.79
N LEU A 59 -14.79 -4.03 1.94
CA LEU A 59 -13.54 -3.79 1.20
C LEU A 59 -13.63 -2.54 0.32
N ASP A 60 -14.75 -2.31 -0.35
CA ASP A 60 -14.97 -1.12 -1.18
C ASP A 60 -14.92 0.18 -0.36
N LYS A 61 -15.40 0.16 0.89
CA LYS A 61 -15.23 1.30 1.82
C LYS A 61 -13.77 1.47 2.23
N TRP A 62 -13.05 0.38 2.42
CA TRP A 62 -11.64 0.37 2.82
C TRP A 62 -10.67 0.73 1.69
N ARG A 63 -11.10 0.64 0.42
CA ARG A 63 -10.37 1.14 -0.75
C ARG A 63 -10.33 2.68 -0.86
N ASN A 64 -11.04 3.40 0.02
CA ASN A 64 -11.01 4.85 0.07
C ASN A 64 -10.56 5.32 1.45
N TRP A 65 -9.42 6.01 1.52
CA TRP A 65 -8.82 6.48 2.78
C TRP A 65 -9.75 7.40 3.60
N ARG A 66 -10.75 8.03 2.98
CA ARG A 66 -11.73 8.88 3.68
C ARG A 66 -12.73 8.05 4.48
N THR A 67 -13.07 6.86 4.00
CA THR A 67 -14.09 5.96 4.58
C THR A 67 -13.49 4.68 5.16
N GLY A 68 -12.19 4.51 4.98
CA GLY A 68 -11.45 3.30 5.32
C GLY A 68 -11.11 3.18 6.79
N LEU A 69 -10.20 2.26 7.07
CA LEU A 69 -9.69 1.98 8.40
C LEU A 69 -8.91 3.18 8.94
N ARG A 70 -8.98 3.37 10.26
CA ARG A 70 -8.33 4.50 10.94
C ARG A 70 -7.67 4.05 12.24
N TYR A 71 -6.56 4.69 12.58
CA TYR A 71 -5.95 4.64 13.90
C TYR A 71 -5.91 6.07 14.46
N GLU A 72 -6.41 6.25 15.67
CA GLU A 72 -6.38 7.51 16.39
C GLU A 72 -5.37 7.41 17.54
N ASP A 73 -4.33 8.23 17.48
CA ASP A 73 -3.38 8.36 18.57
C ASP A 73 -3.93 9.39 19.58
N ARG A 74 -4.51 8.89 20.67
CA ARG A 74 -5.21 9.71 21.68
C ARG A 74 -4.33 10.77 22.34
N GLU A 75 -3.03 10.52 22.43
CA GLU A 75 -2.08 11.43 23.05
C GLU A 75 -1.89 12.69 22.21
N SER A 76 -1.72 12.52 20.90
CA SER A 76 -1.53 13.63 19.98
C SER A 76 -2.84 14.17 19.36
N GLY A 77 -3.95 13.44 19.47
CA GLY A 77 -5.19 13.69 18.74
C GLY A 77 -5.07 13.51 17.22
N SER A 78 -3.97 12.91 16.74
CA SER A 78 -3.70 12.71 15.32
C SER A 78 -4.28 11.40 14.81
N VAL A 79 -4.70 11.41 13.55
CA VAL A 79 -5.32 10.24 12.89
C VAL A 79 -4.46 9.75 11.74
N LEU A 80 -4.15 8.46 11.74
CA LEU A 80 -3.65 7.72 10.60
C LEU A 80 -4.83 7.06 9.87
N SER A 81 -4.88 7.19 8.55
CA SER A 81 -5.88 6.53 7.69
C SER A 81 -5.22 6.03 6.42
N GLY A 82 -5.72 4.92 5.87
CA GLY A 82 -5.19 4.31 4.65
C GLY A 82 -6.28 3.74 3.75
N ALA A 83 -5.91 3.47 2.50
CA ALA A 83 -6.74 2.76 1.54
C ALA A 83 -6.08 1.41 1.23
N LEU A 84 -6.80 0.32 1.45
CA LEU A 84 -6.34 -1.02 1.04
C LEU A 84 -6.66 -1.25 -0.43
N ASP A 85 -5.81 -1.96 -1.17
CA ASP A 85 -6.21 -2.48 -2.48
C ASP A 85 -7.11 -3.72 -2.32
N ASP A 86 -6.66 -4.65 -1.47
CA ASP A 86 -7.33 -5.90 -1.15
C ASP A 86 -6.96 -6.40 0.26
N LEU A 87 -7.61 -7.48 0.67
CA LEU A 87 -7.41 -8.16 1.94
C LEU A 87 -7.59 -9.66 1.77
N LEU A 88 -6.62 -10.42 2.27
CA LEU A 88 -6.68 -11.88 2.34
C LEU A 88 -7.01 -12.33 3.76
N VAL A 89 -7.50 -13.55 3.91
CA VAL A 89 -7.85 -14.15 5.20
C VAL A 89 -7.34 -15.57 5.28
N LYS A 90 -6.79 -15.94 6.45
CA LYS A 90 -6.44 -17.32 6.81
C LYS A 90 -6.66 -17.52 8.30
N ASP A 91 -7.44 -18.53 8.69
CA ASP A 91 -7.66 -18.91 10.09
C ASP A 91 -8.07 -17.74 11.00
N GLY A 92 -8.96 -16.87 10.51
CA GLY A 92 -9.43 -15.67 11.23
C GLY A 92 -8.40 -14.53 11.34
N ARG A 93 -7.25 -14.65 10.68
CA ARG A 93 -6.23 -13.58 10.56
C ARG A 93 -6.36 -12.86 9.22
N TYR A 94 -6.11 -11.56 9.25
CA TYR A 94 -6.22 -10.67 8.09
C TYR A 94 -4.83 -10.34 7.54
N ILE A 95 -4.65 -10.52 6.24
CA ILE A 95 -3.36 -10.41 5.57
C ILE A 95 -3.47 -9.26 4.57
N PRO A 96 -2.77 -8.12 4.79
CA PRO A 96 -2.73 -7.04 3.81
C PRO A 96 -2.28 -7.56 2.44
N PHE A 97 -3.00 -7.16 1.39
CA PHE A 97 -2.72 -7.58 0.03
C PHE A 97 -2.80 -6.37 -0.91
N ASP A 98 -1.66 -5.97 -1.46
CA ASP A 98 -1.50 -4.72 -2.20
C ASP A 98 -0.86 -4.97 -3.58
N TYR A 99 -1.35 -4.28 -4.61
CA TYR A 99 -0.95 -4.53 -5.99
C TYR A 99 0.11 -3.53 -6.42
N LYS A 100 1.17 -4.02 -7.06
CA LYS A 100 2.25 -3.18 -7.57
C LYS A 100 2.43 -3.39 -9.06
N THR A 101 2.54 -2.30 -9.82
CA THR A 101 2.98 -2.35 -11.21
C THR A 101 4.39 -1.78 -11.32
N LYS A 102 5.30 -2.53 -11.94
CA LYS A 102 6.70 -2.13 -12.13
C LYS A 102 7.14 -2.46 -13.55
N GLY A 103 8.14 -1.74 -14.06
CA GLY A 103 8.70 -1.98 -15.40
C GLY A 103 9.52 -3.28 -15.52
N SER A 104 9.84 -3.94 -14.40
CA SER A 104 10.64 -5.16 -14.35
C SER A 104 10.30 -5.96 -13.08
N PRO A 105 10.67 -7.26 -13.01
CA PRO A 105 10.56 -8.02 -11.77
C PRO A 105 11.27 -7.34 -10.59
N THR A 106 10.96 -7.77 -9.38
CA THR A 106 11.53 -7.18 -8.17
C THR A 106 11.99 -8.25 -7.20
N THR A 107 12.75 -7.83 -6.18
CA THR A 107 13.22 -8.70 -5.11
C THR A 107 12.51 -8.34 -3.79
N GLU A 108 12.58 -9.24 -2.82
CA GLU A 108 12.05 -9.02 -1.48
C GLU A 108 12.74 -7.86 -0.77
N GLU A 109 14.06 -7.70 -0.95
CA GLU A 109 14.83 -6.60 -0.35
C GLU A 109 14.38 -5.25 -0.91
N ALA A 110 14.20 -5.17 -2.24
CA ALA A 110 13.69 -3.97 -2.88
C ALA A 110 12.25 -3.66 -2.43
N ALA A 111 11.39 -4.68 -2.36
CA ALA A 111 10.02 -4.51 -1.90
C ALA A 111 9.96 -4.02 -0.44
N THR A 112 10.77 -4.61 0.43
CA THR A 112 10.93 -4.22 1.84
C THR A 112 11.39 -2.78 1.96
N LEU A 113 12.44 -2.40 1.22
CA LEU A 113 13.00 -1.04 1.24
C LEU A 113 11.93 0.03 0.92
N TYR A 114 11.05 -0.22 -0.06
CA TYR A 114 10.10 0.78 -0.52
C TYR A 114 8.74 0.72 0.18
N TYR A 115 8.30 -0.46 0.62
CA TYR A 115 6.90 -0.68 1.02
C TYR A 115 6.71 -1.21 2.44
N GLN A 116 7.78 -1.49 3.20
CA GLN A 116 7.64 -2.00 4.58
C GLN A 116 6.77 -1.10 5.46
N ASN A 117 7.01 0.21 5.46
CA ASN A 117 6.22 1.14 6.25
C ASN A 117 4.74 1.17 5.83
N GLN A 118 4.44 1.04 4.52
CA GLN A 118 3.07 0.96 4.02
C GLN A 118 2.36 -0.28 4.60
N ILE A 119 3.00 -1.43 4.51
CA ILE A 119 2.45 -2.70 4.98
C ILE A 119 2.27 -2.72 6.49
N ASP A 120 3.25 -2.22 7.25
CA ASP A 120 3.13 -2.10 8.71
C ASP A 120 1.98 -1.16 9.10
N CYS A 121 1.76 -0.08 8.35
CA CYS A 121 0.63 0.83 8.56
C CYS A 121 -0.71 0.11 8.32
N TYR A 122 -0.84 -0.71 7.28
CA TYR A 122 -2.05 -1.52 7.08
C TYR A 122 -2.27 -2.51 8.23
N ALA A 123 -1.22 -3.18 8.70
CA ALA A 123 -1.33 -4.09 9.83
C ALA A 123 -1.77 -3.37 11.12
N LEU A 124 -1.26 -2.16 11.36
CA LEU A 124 -1.73 -1.29 12.45
C LEU A 124 -3.20 -0.91 12.30
N LEU A 125 -3.60 -0.45 11.11
CA LEU A 125 -4.99 -0.08 10.83
C LEU A 125 -5.95 -1.26 11.04
N LEU A 126 -5.58 -2.47 10.60
CA LEU A 126 -6.36 -3.68 10.86
C LEU A 126 -6.48 -3.95 12.37
N LYS A 127 -5.35 -3.98 13.08
CA LYS A 127 -5.30 -4.24 14.53
C LYS A 127 -6.20 -3.29 15.32
N GLU A 128 -6.13 -1.99 15.04
CA GLU A 128 -6.88 -0.94 15.74
C GLU A 128 -8.38 -0.94 15.40
N ASN A 129 -8.79 -1.69 14.37
CA ASN A 129 -10.19 -1.87 13.98
C ASN A 129 -10.71 -3.29 14.27
N SER A 130 -10.12 -3.97 15.25
CA SER A 130 -10.52 -5.32 15.69
C SER A 130 -10.41 -6.41 14.61
N LEU A 131 -9.52 -6.21 13.64
CA LEU A 131 -9.18 -7.19 12.60
C LEU A 131 -7.76 -7.68 12.88
N PRO A 132 -7.56 -8.80 13.61
CA PRO A 132 -6.22 -9.25 14.00
C PRO A 132 -5.37 -9.56 12.75
N PRO A 133 -4.28 -8.81 12.49
CA PRO A 133 -3.46 -9.08 11.33
C PRO A 133 -2.71 -10.41 11.50
N ALA A 134 -2.36 -11.03 10.38
CA ALA A 134 -1.31 -12.04 10.33
C ALA A 134 0.07 -11.39 10.56
N ASP A 135 1.09 -12.21 10.75
CA ASP A 135 2.50 -11.79 10.86
C ASP A 135 3.17 -11.52 9.48
N PHE A 136 2.38 -11.56 8.40
CA PHE A 136 2.84 -11.30 7.04
C PHE A 136 1.78 -10.60 6.19
N ALA A 137 2.24 -10.04 5.07
CA ALA A 137 1.45 -9.48 3.99
C ALA A 137 1.98 -9.97 2.63
N PHE A 138 1.22 -9.71 1.57
CA PHE A 138 1.67 -9.93 0.20
C PHE A 138 1.62 -8.65 -0.62
N LEU A 139 2.68 -8.43 -1.40
CA LEU A 139 2.70 -7.51 -2.52
C LEU A 139 2.61 -8.30 -3.82
N LEU A 140 1.60 -8.05 -4.63
CA LEU A 140 1.45 -8.71 -5.93
C LEU A 140 1.99 -7.82 -7.04
N TYR A 141 3.19 -8.14 -7.53
CA TYR A 141 3.82 -7.39 -8.61
C TYR A 141 3.35 -7.87 -9.98
N TYR A 142 2.98 -6.92 -10.83
CA TYR A 142 2.76 -7.09 -12.25
C TYR A 142 3.85 -6.35 -13.01
N SER A 143 4.62 -7.08 -13.83
CA SER A 143 5.67 -6.50 -14.67
C SER A 143 5.58 -7.03 -16.09
N PRO A 144 5.77 -6.19 -17.13
CA PRO A 144 5.69 -6.64 -18.52
C PRO A 144 6.80 -7.68 -18.78
N LYS A 145 6.43 -8.78 -19.44
CA LYS A 145 7.34 -9.90 -19.75
C LYS A 145 7.62 -10.01 -21.25
N THR A 146 6.57 -10.03 -22.05
CA THR A 146 6.68 -10.16 -23.51
C THR A 146 5.47 -9.54 -24.21
N VAL A 147 5.60 -9.24 -25.49
CA VAL A 147 4.48 -8.86 -26.36
C VAL A 147 4.16 -10.03 -27.28
N MET A 148 2.93 -10.50 -27.21
CA MET A 148 2.39 -11.58 -28.04
C MET A 148 1.86 -11.01 -29.36
N GLU A 149 1.42 -11.90 -30.27
CA GLU A 149 0.70 -11.51 -31.48
C GLU A 149 -0.50 -10.59 -31.16
N ASN A 150 -0.87 -9.76 -32.13
CA ASN A 150 -1.91 -8.74 -31.97
C ASN A 150 -1.62 -7.67 -30.90
N GLY A 151 -0.37 -7.52 -30.46
CA GLY A 151 0.05 -6.46 -29.53
C GLY A 151 -0.36 -6.69 -28.07
N GLN A 152 -0.71 -7.93 -27.70
CA GLN A 152 -1.08 -8.27 -26.34
C GLN A 152 0.15 -8.33 -25.44
N VAL A 153 0.23 -7.45 -24.44
CA VAL A 153 1.34 -7.46 -23.48
C VAL A 153 1.06 -8.50 -22.40
N HIS A 154 1.91 -9.51 -22.29
CA HIS A 154 1.87 -10.49 -21.22
C HIS A 154 2.63 -9.95 -20.02
N PHE A 155 1.98 -9.93 -18.86
CA PHE A 155 2.59 -9.56 -17.59
C PHE A 155 3.02 -10.82 -16.83
N GLU A 156 4.19 -10.75 -16.20
CA GLU A 156 4.57 -11.67 -15.14
C GLU A 156 3.96 -11.20 -13.82
N ILE A 157 3.45 -12.16 -13.05
CA ILE A 157 2.83 -11.95 -11.74
C ILE A 157 3.74 -12.55 -10.68
N GLN A 158 4.23 -11.73 -9.76
CA GLN A 158 5.18 -12.11 -8.72
C GLN A 158 4.64 -11.73 -7.34
N PRO A 159 4.13 -12.69 -6.55
CA PRO A 159 3.79 -12.45 -5.16
C PRO A 159 5.06 -12.38 -4.30
N ILE A 160 5.20 -11.33 -3.50
CA ILE A 160 6.29 -11.16 -2.54
C ILE A 160 5.69 -11.09 -1.15
N ARG A 161 6.18 -11.96 -0.26
CA ARG A 161 5.77 -12.02 1.14
C ARG A 161 6.66 -11.10 1.96
N LEU A 162 6.06 -10.24 2.77
CA LEU A 162 6.79 -9.40 3.73
C LEU A 162 6.31 -9.75 5.15
N SER A 163 7.24 -9.72 6.11
CA SER A 163 6.86 -9.70 7.53
C SER A 163 6.18 -8.39 7.89
N VAL A 164 5.28 -8.39 8.86
CA VAL A 164 4.60 -7.17 9.32
C VAL A 164 4.79 -6.95 10.80
N ASP A 165 4.90 -5.68 11.19
CA ASP A 165 4.94 -5.26 12.58
C ASP A 165 4.17 -3.94 12.75
N PRO A 166 2.93 -4.00 13.29
CA PRO A 166 2.15 -2.81 13.61
C PRO A 166 2.86 -1.79 14.50
N GLU A 167 3.81 -2.23 15.34
CA GLU A 167 4.50 -1.32 16.25
C GLU A 167 5.53 -0.45 15.53
N ARG A 168 6.19 -0.96 14.48
CA ARG A 168 7.03 -0.13 13.60
C ARG A 168 6.26 1.02 12.98
N ALA A 169 5.01 0.77 12.57
CA ALA A 169 4.14 1.83 12.06
C ALA A 169 3.76 2.84 13.15
N ARG A 170 3.46 2.38 14.38
CA ARG A 170 3.14 3.28 15.50
C ARG A 170 4.31 4.19 15.86
N ILE A 171 5.53 3.63 15.92
CA ILE A 171 6.76 4.38 16.16
C ILE A 171 6.97 5.42 15.06
N THR A 172 6.88 5.00 13.79
CA THR A 172 7.04 5.90 12.64
C THR A 172 6.00 7.02 12.65
N PHE A 173 4.75 6.71 12.96
CA PHE A 173 3.66 7.69 13.03
C PHE A 173 3.89 8.74 14.12
N ARG A 174 4.25 8.31 15.33
CA ARG A 174 4.57 9.22 16.44
C ARG A 174 5.80 10.08 16.17
N ALA A 175 6.84 9.49 15.57
CA ALA A 175 8.02 10.25 15.15
C ALA A 175 7.66 11.32 14.11
N ALA A 176 6.78 11.01 13.16
CA ALA A 176 6.31 11.99 12.17
C ALA A 176 5.51 13.13 12.82
N ILE A 177 4.67 12.84 13.82
CA ILE A 177 3.96 13.88 14.58
C ILE A 177 4.93 14.77 15.36
N ALA A 178 5.87 14.16 16.08
CA ALA A 178 6.89 14.89 16.82
C ALA A 178 7.69 15.82 15.90
N LEU A 179 8.07 15.35 14.70
CA LEU A 179 8.74 16.15 13.69
C LEU A 179 7.87 17.31 13.18
N LEU A 180 6.57 17.08 12.96
CA LEU A 180 5.64 18.12 12.51
C LEU A 180 5.42 19.24 13.54
N ASN A 181 5.62 18.93 14.82
CA ASN A 181 5.49 19.89 15.93
C ASN A 181 6.78 20.69 16.21
N GLN A 182 7.89 20.36 15.54
CA GLN A 182 9.14 21.10 15.65
C GLN A 182 9.16 22.32 14.72
N SER A 183 10.11 23.24 14.98
CA SER A 183 10.42 24.31 14.04
C SER A 183 10.85 23.74 12.69
N GLU A 184 10.47 24.40 11.61
CA GLU A 184 10.89 24.02 10.27
C GLU A 184 12.42 23.94 10.16
N PRO A 185 12.99 22.84 9.64
CA PRO A 185 14.43 22.72 9.50
C PRO A 185 14.96 23.66 8.43
N SER A 186 16.22 24.09 8.57
CA SER A 186 16.92 24.84 7.53
C SER A 186 16.93 24.08 6.21
N ALA A 187 16.80 24.81 5.12
CA ALA A 187 16.87 24.24 3.78
C ALA A 187 18.22 23.55 3.54
N ASN A 188 18.19 22.37 2.92
CA ASN A 188 19.39 21.60 2.59
C ASN A 188 19.64 21.67 1.08
N HIS A 189 20.82 22.11 0.66
CA HIS A 189 21.20 22.23 -0.76
C HIS A 189 21.20 20.89 -1.53
N GLY A 190 21.40 19.77 -0.83
CA GLY A 190 21.27 18.43 -1.39
C GLY A 190 19.83 17.96 -1.58
N CYS A 191 18.83 18.66 -1.02
CA CYS A 191 17.43 18.38 -1.26
C CYS A 191 16.94 19.14 -2.51
N GLU A 192 16.59 18.40 -3.56
CA GLU A 192 16.08 18.99 -4.81
C GLU A 192 14.89 19.93 -4.60
N TYR A 193 13.99 19.58 -3.66
CA TYR A 193 12.83 20.43 -3.32
C TYR A 193 13.23 21.72 -2.61
N CYS A 194 14.19 21.67 -1.68
CA CYS A 194 14.72 22.87 -1.04
C CYS A 194 15.37 23.78 -2.09
N SER A 195 16.22 23.20 -2.95
CA SER A 195 16.88 23.92 -4.03
C SER A 195 15.91 24.53 -5.05
N TRP A 196 14.81 23.85 -5.37
CA TRP A 196 13.75 24.40 -6.22
C TRP A 196 13.02 25.56 -5.54
N PHE A 197 12.64 25.41 -4.27
CA PHE A 197 11.91 26.43 -3.51
C PHE A 197 12.73 27.71 -3.34
N LEU A 198 14.00 27.57 -2.93
CA LEU A 198 14.93 28.68 -2.72
C LEU A 198 15.28 29.46 -4.00
N LYS A 199 15.17 28.85 -5.18
CA LYS A 199 15.39 29.55 -6.46
C LYS A 199 14.18 30.37 -6.91
N LYS A 200 13.03 30.22 -6.24
CA LYS A 200 11.76 30.89 -6.60
C LYS A 200 11.39 32.00 -5.62
N THR A 201 11.81 31.89 -4.37
CA THR A 201 11.76 32.95 -3.34
C THR A 201 13.00 33.82 -3.42
#